data_AF-A0A285S3Y9-F1
#
_entry.id   AF-A0A285S3Y9-F1
#
_cell.length_a   1.000
_cell.length_b   1.000
_cell.length_c   1.000
_cell.angle_alpha   90.00
_cell.angle_beta   90.00
_cell.angle_gamma   90.00
#
_symmetry.space_group_name_H-M   'P 1'
#
loop_
_entity.id
_entity.type
_entity.pdbx_description
1 polymer ?
#
loop_
_entity_poly.entity_id
_entity_poly.type
_entity_poly.pdbx_seq_one_letter_code
_entity_poly.pdbx_strand_id
1 'polypeptide(L)'
;MEEKKHKRRVHYSGKYPKKFEEKYKEHNPEKYADTIEHVISKGSTPAGMHISIMVQEILDFLQIQPGQQGLDCTLGYGGHTRKMLEQLQGQGIMYGLDVDPIESAKTVERLRTAGFGEDNFQFRLINFANIDKVSEEAGKFDFVLADLGVSSMQIDNPERGFSYKIDGPLDLRLDPDHGESAAERLHNITEEEFVGMMIENSDEPYAEEIAHKVFTLMAKGNPMDTTTALREAIAEALWKVPKDEKDQAIKKSCARVFQALRIDVNSEFEVLYSFLEKLPGILKPGGRVAILTFHSGEDRLVKKSFKELKKAGVYADVSSDVIRPSAEECRINPRSKSTKMRWAIKQ
;
A
#
# COMPACT_ATOMS: atom_id res chain seq x y z
N MET A 1 59.01 7.03 34.78
CA MET A 1 58.39 7.49 33.51
C MET A 1 57.09 6.74 33.37
N GLU A 2 55.95 7.37 33.66
CA GLU A 2 54.63 6.73 33.50
C GLU A 2 54.15 6.89 32.05
N GLU A 3 53.90 5.77 31.38
CA GLU A 3 53.32 5.72 30.05
C GLU A 3 51.86 6.19 30.07
N LYS A 4 51.59 7.37 29.51
CA LYS A 4 50.23 7.83 29.23
C LYS A 4 49.62 6.99 28.11
N LYS A 5 48.74 6.03 28.47
CA LYS A 5 47.84 5.36 27.52
C LYS A 5 46.99 6.38 26.78
N HIS A 6 47.22 6.54 25.48
CA HIS A 6 46.37 7.35 24.61
C HIS A 6 44.96 6.75 24.53
N LYS A 7 43.99 7.44 25.15
CA LYS A 7 42.58 7.09 25.06
C LYS A 7 42.05 7.51 23.68
N ARG A 8 41.71 6.53 22.83
CA ARG A 8 41.13 6.76 21.50
C ARG A 8 39.88 7.65 21.65
N ARG A 9 39.80 8.77 20.94
CA ARG A 9 38.61 9.64 20.96
C ARG A 9 37.39 8.83 20.53
N VAL A 10 36.33 8.87 21.34
CA VAL A 10 35.05 8.24 21.02
C VAL A 10 34.54 8.88 19.73
N HIS A 11 34.31 8.07 18.72
CA HIS A 11 33.82 8.54 17.43
C HIS A 11 32.42 9.12 17.65
N TYR A 12 32.20 10.38 17.32
CA TYR A 12 30.89 11.01 17.41
C TYR A 12 29.95 10.29 16.44
N SER A 13 29.00 9.51 16.94
CA SER A 13 27.85 9.07 16.14
C SER A 13 27.06 10.33 15.83
N GLY A 14 27.07 10.75 14.56
CA GLY A 14 26.41 11.98 14.13
C GLY A 14 24.95 12.05 14.63
N LYS A 15 24.42 13.26 14.76
CA LYS A 15 23.07 13.56 15.27
C LYS A 15 21.93 12.89 14.46
N TYR A 16 22.25 12.27 13.32
CA TYR A 16 21.29 11.69 12.39
C TYR A 16 21.51 10.18 12.26
N PRO A 17 20.44 9.36 12.35
CA PRO A 17 20.54 7.91 12.18
C PRO A 17 21.08 7.57 10.79
N LYS A 18 22.12 6.72 10.77
CA LYS A 18 22.85 6.30 9.56
C LYS A 18 22.30 5.00 9.00
N LYS A 19 21.73 4.13 9.85
CA LYS A 19 21.15 2.85 9.45
C LYS A 19 19.62 2.90 9.40
N PHE A 20 19.01 2.00 8.63
CA PHE A 20 17.57 1.88 8.52
C PHE A 20 16.90 1.50 9.86
N GLU A 21 17.47 0.54 10.58
CA GLU A 21 17.07 0.13 11.94
C GLU A 21 17.05 1.33 12.91
N GLU A 22 17.97 2.28 12.75
CA GLU A 22 18.06 3.51 13.56
C GLU A 22 17.02 4.57 13.14
N LYS A 23 16.45 4.45 11.92
CA LYS A 23 15.36 5.28 11.38
C LYS A 23 13.98 4.66 11.58
N TYR A 24 13.88 3.40 11.99
CA TYR A 24 12.63 2.72 12.29
C TYR A 24 12.05 3.29 13.60
N LYS A 25 11.37 4.44 13.47
CA LYS A 25 10.94 5.28 14.60
C LYS A 25 9.76 4.72 15.41
N GLU A 26 9.20 3.57 15.03
CA GLU A 26 8.26 2.84 15.90
C GLU A 26 8.89 2.48 17.24
N HIS A 27 10.21 2.25 17.30
CA HIS A 27 10.86 1.82 18.53
C HIS A 27 11.09 2.92 19.58
N ASN A 28 10.92 4.22 19.24
CA ASN A 28 11.06 5.32 20.21
C ASN A 28 10.46 6.65 19.70
N PRO A 29 9.12 6.80 19.65
CA PRO A 29 8.47 8.03 19.18
C PRO A 29 8.87 9.28 20.00
N GLU A 30 9.05 9.12 21.31
CA GLU A 30 9.41 10.21 22.24
C GLU A 30 10.80 10.80 21.99
N LYS A 31 11.73 10.03 21.42
CA LYS A 31 13.11 10.46 21.19
C LYS A 31 13.27 11.35 19.94
N TYR A 32 12.26 11.43 19.08
CA TYR A 32 12.34 12.09 17.78
C TYR A 32 11.21 13.10 17.48
N ALA A 33 10.49 13.58 18.50
CA ALA A 33 9.37 14.51 18.36
C ALA A 33 9.70 15.74 17.49
N ASP A 34 10.80 16.45 17.77
CA ASP A 34 11.23 17.62 16.99
C ASP A 34 11.56 17.29 15.53
N THR A 35 12.08 16.08 15.27
CA THR A 35 12.42 15.62 13.90
C THR A 35 11.16 15.21 13.15
N ILE A 36 10.17 14.67 13.85
CA ILE A 36 8.85 14.34 13.30
C ILE A 36 8.13 15.63 12.91
N GLU A 37 8.08 16.62 13.80
CA GLU A 37 7.45 17.91 13.57
C GLU A 37 8.12 18.69 12.44
N HIS A 38 9.45 18.65 12.34
CA HIS A 38 10.20 19.27 11.22
C HIS A 38 10.00 18.58 9.87
N VAL A 39 9.78 17.27 9.85
CA VAL A 39 9.51 16.53 8.62
C VAL A 39 8.06 16.76 8.16
N ILE A 40 7.12 16.79 9.10
CA ILE A 40 5.71 17.14 8.85
C ILE A 40 5.58 18.59 8.39
N SER A 41 6.29 19.55 8.99
CA SER A 41 6.25 20.96 8.59
C SER A 41 6.81 21.22 7.19
N LYS A 42 7.71 20.35 6.72
CA LYS A 42 8.21 20.31 5.33
C LYS A 42 7.28 19.57 4.36
N GLY A 43 6.14 19.10 4.81
CA GLY A 43 5.18 18.37 3.99
C GLY A 43 5.67 16.99 3.58
N SER A 44 6.38 16.30 4.48
CA SER A 44 6.83 14.93 4.29
C SER A 44 6.33 14.06 5.44
N THR A 45 6.01 12.80 5.14
CA THR A 45 5.66 11.83 6.18
C THR A 45 6.95 11.27 6.80
N PRO A 46 7.15 11.35 8.12
CA PRO A 46 8.31 10.76 8.78
C PRO A 46 8.35 9.24 8.58
N ALA A 47 9.53 8.69 8.28
CA ALA A 47 9.72 7.25 8.21
C ALA A 47 9.27 6.58 9.52
N GLY A 48 8.46 5.52 9.41
CA GLY A 48 7.85 4.83 10.56
C GLY A 48 6.58 5.50 11.12
N MET A 49 6.04 6.53 10.48
CA MET A 49 4.71 7.06 10.78
C MET A 49 3.77 6.86 9.59
N HIS A 50 2.61 6.25 9.84
CA HIS A 50 1.55 6.13 8.86
C HIS A 50 0.43 7.12 9.19
N ILE A 51 0.09 7.96 8.22
CA ILE A 51 -1.06 8.87 8.27
C ILE A 51 -2.11 8.29 7.33
N SER A 52 -3.20 7.78 7.88
CA SER A 52 -4.33 7.27 7.11
C SER A 52 -4.91 8.37 6.22
N ILE A 53 -5.21 7.99 4.97
CA ILE A 53 -5.63 8.92 3.92
C ILE A 53 -7.15 9.05 3.91
N MET A 54 -7.66 10.27 3.69
CA MET A 54 -9.09 10.57 3.54
C MET A 54 -9.97 10.06 4.70
N VAL A 55 -9.45 10.08 5.93
CA VAL A 55 -10.14 9.55 7.11
C VAL A 55 -11.50 10.23 7.31
N GLN A 56 -11.56 11.56 7.20
CA GLN A 56 -12.80 12.28 7.44
C GLN A 56 -13.84 11.97 6.36
N GLU A 57 -13.43 11.96 5.09
CA GLU A 57 -14.29 11.63 3.96
C GLU A 57 -14.87 10.20 4.07
N ILE A 58 -14.05 9.25 4.55
CA ILE A 58 -14.49 7.87 4.82
C ILE A 58 -15.54 7.87 5.93
N LEU A 59 -15.28 8.50 7.08
CA LEU A 59 -16.20 8.50 8.21
C LEU A 59 -17.52 9.21 7.87
N ASP A 60 -17.45 10.35 7.18
CA ASP A 60 -18.60 11.13 6.75
C ASP A 60 -19.51 10.32 5.81
N PHE A 61 -18.90 9.52 4.92
CA PHE A 61 -19.64 8.65 4.02
C PHE A 61 -20.19 7.40 4.72
N LEU A 62 -19.36 6.68 5.49
CA LEU A 62 -19.76 5.41 6.11
C LEU A 62 -20.83 5.59 7.19
N GLN A 63 -20.91 6.78 7.82
CA GLN A 63 -21.94 7.12 8.81
C GLN A 63 -22.08 6.06 9.91
N ILE A 64 -20.95 5.57 10.41
CA ILE A 64 -20.85 4.46 11.37
C ILE A 64 -21.65 4.79 12.64
N GLN A 65 -22.47 3.84 13.08
CA GLN A 65 -23.28 3.93 14.30
C GLN A 65 -22.86 2.87 15.32
N PRO A 66 -22.97 3.16 16.63
CA PRO A 66 -22.81 2.15 17.67
C PRO A 66 -23.71 0.92 17.43
N GLY A 67 -23.14 -0.26 17.64
CA GLY A 67 -23.82 -1.56 17.44
C GLY A 67 -23.68 -2.15 16.03
N GLN A 68 -23.10 -1.41 15.08
CA GLN A 68 -22.88 -1.89 13.72
C GLN A 68 -21.70 -2.86 13.61
N GLN A 69 -21.71 -3.63 12.53
CA GLN A 69 -20.63 -4.54 12.16
C GLN A 69 -19.87 -4.00 10.94
N GLY A 70 -18.56 -3.85 11.08
CA GLY A 70 -17.67 -3.29 10.06
C GLY A 70 -16.64 -4.29 9.54
N LEU A 71 -16.16 -4.04 8.32
CA LEU A 71 -15.05 -4.77 7.70
C LEU A 71 -14.02 -3.80 7.11
N ASP A 72 -12.74 -3.97 7.48
CA ASP A 72 -11.60 -3.32 6.86
C ASP A 72 -10.85 -4.40 6.09
N CYS A 73 -10.92 -4.35 4.77
CA CYS A 73 -10.36 -5.35 3.88
C CYS A 73 -8.83 -5.24 3.74
N THR A 74 -8.23 -4.18 4.27
CA THR A 74 -6.83 -3.82 4.06
C THR A 74 -6.30 -3.16 5.33
N LEU A 75 -6.27 -3.94 6.42
CA LEU A 75 -5.97 -3.45 7.76
C LEU A 75 -4.71 -2.57 7.77
N GLY A 76 -3.64 -3.02 7.12
CA GLY A 76 -2.39 -2.27 6.97
C GLY A 76 -1.85 -1.83 8.32
N TYR A 77 -1.66 -0.52 8.49
CA TYR A 77 -1.26 0.04 9.79
C TYR A 77 -2.42 0.12 10.79
N GLY A 78 -3.69 -0.05 10.41
CA GLY A 78 -4.84 -0.02 11.31
C GLY A 78 -5.29 1.38 11.74
N GLY A 79 -4.82 2.43 11.06
CA GLY A 79 -5.21 3.81 11.35
C GLY A 79 -6.69 4.08 11.03
N HIS A 80 -7.20 3.57 9.90
CA HIS A 80 -8.62 3.65 9.56
C HIS A 80 -9.46 2.78 10.48
N THR A 81 -9.09 1.50 10.66
CA THR A 81 -9.73 0.58 11.61
C THR A 81 -9.88 1.21 13.00
N ARG A 82 -8.83 1.83 13.55
CA ARG A 82 -8.91 2.52 14.85
C ARG A 82 -9.95 3.65 14.84
N LYS A 83 -9.98 4.47 13.79
CA LYS A 83 -10.94 5.59 13.68
C LYS A 83 -12.38 5.09 13.54
N MET A 84 -12.59 3.97 12.84
CA MET A 84 -13.90 3.33 12.72
C MET A 84 -14.33 2.67 14.05
N LEU A 85 -13.42 2.01 14.76
CA LEU A 85 -13.65 1.47 16.11
C LEU A 85 -14.03 2.56 17.12
N GLU A 86 -13.40 3.75 17.03
CA GLU A 86 -13.77 4.92 17.84
C GLU A 86 -15.24 5.35 17.60
N GLN A 87 -15.76 5.24 16.37
CA GLN A 87 -17.17 5.54 16.07
C GLN A 87 -18.15 4.49 16.61
N LEU A 88 -17.73 3.23 16.74
CA LEU A 88 -18.55 2.16 17.32
C LEU A 88 -18.78 2.33 18.83
N GLN A 89 -17.96 3.14 19.52
CA GLN A 89 -18.10 3.43 20.95
C GLN A 89 -18.18 2.17 21.83
N GLY A 90 -17.44 1.13 21.45
CA GLY A 90 -17.44 -0.17 22.14
C GLY A 90 -18.70 -1.02 21.94
N GLN A 91 -19.61 -0.61 21.06
CA GLN A 91 -20.81 -1.37 20.70
C GLN A 91 -20.70 -1.81 19.24
N GLY A 92 -20.86 -3.10 18.97
CA GLY A 92 -20.65 -3.66 17.65
C GLY A 92 -19.24 -4.24 17.51
N ILE A 93 -18.88 -4.59 16.29
CA ILE A 93 -17.66 -5.36 16.04
C ILE A 93 -17.02 -4.97 14.71
N MET A 94 -15.70 -4.91 14.71
CA MET A 94 -14.90 -4.62 13.53
C MET A 94 -14.09 -5.86 13.12
N TYR A 95 -14.12 -6.20 11.84
CA TYR A 95 -13.28 -7.24 11.27
C TYR A 95 -12.17 -6.60 10.45
N GLY A 96 -10.92 -7.03 10.64
CA GLY A 96 -9.77 -6.56 9.86
C GLY A 96 -9.15 -7.72 9.08
N LEU A 97 -8.90 -7.50 7.79
CA LEU A 97 -8.24 -8.45 6.89
C LEU A 97 -6.92 -7.87 6.39
N ASP A 98 -5.94 -8.73 6.20
CA ASP A 98 -4.70 -8.39 5.50
C ASP A 98 -4.06 -9.68 4.97
N VAL A 99 -3.11 -9.53 4.05
CA VAL A 99 -2.28 -10.62 3.54
C VAL A 99 -0.88 -10.62 4.13
N ASP A 100 -0.42 -9.51 4.71
CA ASP A 100 0.95 -9.36 5.20
C ASP A 100 1.09 -9.92 6.63
N PRO A 101 1.71 -11.10 6.85
CA PRO A 101 1.86 -11.67 8.19
C PRO A 101 2.74 -10.83 9.11
N ILE A 102 3.69 -10.07 8.56
CA ILE A 102 4.70 -9.32 9.32
C ILE A 102 4.07 -8.05 9.90
N GLU A 103 3.46 -7.24 9.05
CA GLU A 103 2.90 -5.95 9.48
C GLU A 103 1.57 -6.12 10.22
N SER A 104 0.77 -7.12 9.85
CA SER A 104 -0.51 -7.37 10.52
C SER A 104 -0.34 -7.80 11.96
N ALA A 105 0.65 -8.64 12.28
CA ALA A 105 0.94 -9.03 13.65
C ALA A 105 1.22 -7.80 14.54
N LYS A 106 2.01 -6.84 14.04
CA LYS A 106 2.32 -5.59 14.73
C LYS A 106 1.07 -4.71 14.87
N THR A 107 0.24 -4.63 13.84
CA THR A 107 -0.99 -3.83 13.86
C THR A 107 -2.02 -4.39 14.84
N VAL A 108 -2.21 -5.71 14.88
CA VAL A 108 -3.10 -6.35 15.84
C VAL A 108 -2.64 -6.07 17.26
N GLU A 109 -1.36 -6.29 17.59
CA GLU A 109 -0.82 -6.01 18.92
C GLU A 109 -1.03 -4.54 19.33
N ARG A 110 -0.84 -3.62 18.38
CA ARG A 110 -1.05 -2.19 18.61
C ARG A 110 -2.52 -1.83 18.86
N LEU A 111 -3.46 -2.45 18.16
CA LEU A 111 -4.90 -2.27 18.42
C LEU A 111 -5.31 -2.89 19.76
N ARG A 112 -4.76 -4.07 20.11
CA ARG A 112 -5.00 -4.74 21.39
C ARG A 112 -4.48 -3.89 22.56
N THR A 113 -3.28 -3.36 22.46
CA THR A 113 -2.70 -2.41 23.44
C THR A 113 -3.53 -1.13 23.57
N ALA A 114 -4.20 -0.70 22.50
CA ALA A 114 -5.10 0.46 22.53
C ALA A 114 -6.48 0.16 23.15
N GLY A 115 -6.73 -1.07 23.63
CA GLY A 115 -7.97 -1.46 24.32
C GLY A 115 -9.02 -2.11 23.44
N PHE A 116 -8.72 -2.42 22.18
CA PHE A 116 -9.63 -3.14 21.29
C PHE A 116 -9.39 -4.65 21.42
N GLY A 117 -10.21 -5.34 22.21
CA GLY A 117 -10.14 -6.79 22.46
C GLY A 117 -10.89 -7.64 21.43
N GLU A 118 -10.89 -8.97 21.61
CA GLU A 118 -11.56 -9.91 20.70
C GLU A 118 -13.07 -9.66 20.58
N ASP A 119 -13.69 -9.09 21.62
CA ASP A 119 -15.13 -8.80 21.63
C ASP A 119 -15.54 -7.67 20.67
N ASN A 120 -14.62 -6.79 20.30
CA ASN A 120 -14.91 -5.62 19.46
C ASN A 120 -14.05 -5.52 18.19
N PHE A 121 -12.94 -6.26 18.12
CA PHE A 121 -12.08 -6.33 16.94
C PHE A 121 -11.61 -7.76 16.70
N GLN A 122 -11.92 -8.31 15.53
CA GLN A 122 -11.47 -9.63 15.08
C GLN A 122 -10.56 -9.50 13.85
N PHE A 123 -9.37 -10.10 13.91
CA PHE A 123 -8.45 -10.12 12.79
C PHE A 123 -8.48 -11.47 12.05
N ARG A 124 -8.33 -11.44 10.73
CA ARG A 124 -8.11 -12.63 9.89
C ARG A 124 -6.99 -12.33 8.90
N LEU A 125 -5.92 -13.14 8.93
CA LEU A 125 -4.86 -13.11 7.92
C LEU A 125 -5.38 -13.85 6.67
N ILE A 126 -6.03 -13.10 5.78
CA ILE A 126 -6.69 -13.63 4.58
C ILE A 126 -6.77 -12.53 3.52
N ASN A 127 -6.57 -12.91 2.27
CA ASN A 127 -6.74 -12.00 1.13
C ASN A 127 -8.22 -11.59 1.00
N PHE A 128 -8.47 -10.30 0.81
CA PHE A 128 -9.81 -9.74 0.67
C PHE A 128 -10.58 -10.22 -0.59
N ALA A 129 -9.93 -10.92 -1.53
CA ALA A 129 -10.62 -11.71 -2.55
C ALA A 129 -11.52 -12.81 -1.94
N ASN A 130 -11.35 -13.14 -0.66
CA ASN A 130 -12.10 -14.17 0.08
C ASN A 130 -13.03 -13.57 1.17
N ILE A 131 -13.50 -12.33 1.00
CA ILE A 131 -14.42 -11.68 1.94
C ILE A 131 -15.74 -12.44 2.16
N ASP A 132 -16.14 -13.26 1.20
CA ASP A 132 -17.29 -14.18 1.30
C ASP A 132 -17.10 -15.17 2.45
N LYS A 133 -15.92 -15.77 2.59
CA LYS A 133 -15.61 -16.71 3.69
C LYS A 133 -15.68 -16.03 5.06
N VAL A 134 -15.24 -14.78 5.14
CA VAL A 134 -15.34 -13.97 6.37
C VAL A 134 -16.81 -13.70 6.69
N SER A 135 -17.62 -13.39 5.68
CA SER A 135 -19.05 -13.13 5.87
C SER A 135 -19.85 -14.39 6.22
N GLU A 136 -19.41 -15.58 5.79
CA GLU A 136 -20.01 -16.86 6.21
C GLU A 136 -19.88 -17.08 7.73
N GLU A 137 -18.74 -16.67 8.31
CA GLU A 137 -18.48 -16.76 9.75
C GLU A 137 -19.12 -15.59 10.53
N ALA A 138 -18.88 -14.36 10.08
CA ALA A 138 -19.26 -13.13 10.79
C ALA A 138 -20.69 -12.67 10.52
N GLY A 139 -21.34 -13.18 9.47
CA GLY A 139 -22.54 -12.58 8.90
C GLY A 139 -22.24 -11.40 7.98
N LYS A 140 -23.27 -10.61 7.68
CA LYS A 140 -23.17 -9.46 6.76
C LYS A 140 -22.72 -8.18 7.47
N PHE A 141 -22.16 -7.24 6.72
CA PHE A 141 -21.58 -6.01 7.23
C PHE A 141 -22.47 -4.78 6.97
N ASP A 142 -22.51 -3.87 7.94
CA ASP A 142 -23.15 -2.56 7.82
C ASP A 142 -22.24 -1.57 7.07
N PHE A 143 -20.92 -1.69 7.24
CA PHE A 143 -19.95 -0.89 6.52
C PHE A 143 -18.68 -1.66 6.15
N VAL A 144 -18.08 -1.29 5.01
CA VAL A 144 -16.86 -1.92 4.47
C VAL A 144 -15.90 -0.84 3.98
N LEU A 145 -14.61 -1.00 4.29
CA LEU A 145 -13.51 -0.20 3.77
C LEU A 145 -12.53 -1.09 3.02
N ALA A 146 -12.02 -0.63 1.87
CA ALA A 146 -10.83 -1.18 1.24
C ALA A 146 -9.89 -0.03 0.81
N ASP A 147 -8.72 0.06 1.42
CA ASP A 147 -7.63 0.97 1.09
C ASP A 147 -6.59 0.23 0.23
N LEU A 148 -6.76 0.28 -1.09
CA LEU A 148 -5.97 -0.57 -2.01
C LEU A 148 -4.50 -0.15 -2.08
N GLY A 149 -3.63 -1.09 -2.46
CA GLY A 149 -2.21 -0.83 -2.67
C GLY A 149 -1.35 -1.17 -1.46
N VAL A 150 -0.22 -0.47 -1.33
CA VAL A 150 0.86 -0.84 -0.40
C VAL A 150 0.88 0.04 0.84
N SER A 151 1.18 -0.59 1.98
CA SER A 151 1.32 0.13 3.23
C SER A 151 2.59 0.98 3.25
N SER A 152 2.57 2.03 4.07
CA SER A 152 3.76 2.84 4.32
C SER A 152 4.92 2.03 4.89
N MET A 153 4.62 1.02 5.72
CA MET A 153 5.62 0.18 6.36
C MET A 153 6.31 -0.73 5.34
N GLN A 154 5.56 -1.25 4.38
CA GLN A 154 6.09 -2.02 3.26
C GLN A 154 7.03 -1.18 2.36
N ILE A 155 6.63 0.06 2.03
CA ILE A 155 7.48 0.97 1.24
C ILE A 155 8.74 1.37 2.00
N ASP A 156 8.61 1.63 3.30
CA ASP A 156 9.70 2.16 4.11
C ASP A 156 10.73 1.07 4.43
N ASN A 157 10.34 -0.21 4.53
CA ASN A 157 11.25 -1.34 4.74
C ASN A 157 11.97 -1.77 3.45
N PRO A 158 13.30 -1.53 3.31
CA PRO A 158 14.05 -1.91 2.12
C PRO A 158 14.07 -3.41 1.87
N GLU A 159 13.99 -4.23 2.92
CA GLU A 159 13.96 -5.70 2.81
C GLU A 159 12.72 -6.21 2.06
N ARG A 160 11.67 -5.39 1.95
CA ARG A 160 10.45 -5.73 1.22
C ARG A 160 10.51 -5.38 -0.26
N GLY A 161 11.50 -4.61 -0.71
CA GLY A 161 11.72 -4.32 -2.13
C GLY A 161 10.75 -3.33 -2.78
N PHE A 162 9.78 -2.75 -2.06
CA PHE A 162 8.76 -1.84 -2.65
C PHE A 162 9.27 -0.47 -3.11
N SER A 163 10.55 -0.14 -2.85
CA SER A 163 11.12 1.16 -3.16
C SER A 163 12.40 1.02 -3.99
N TYR A 164 12.44 1.71 -5.14
CA TYR A 164 13.64 1.87 -5.96
C TYR A 164 14.60 2.95 -5.45
N LYS A 165 14.26 3.62 -4.34
CA LYS A 165 15.07 4.72 -3.77
C LYS A 165 16.15 4.22 -2.83
N ILE A 166 15.91 3.08 -2.18
CA ILE A 166 16.81 2.45 -1.21
C ILE A 166 17.00 1.02 -1.70
N ASP A 167 18.25 0.58 -1.75
CA ASP A 167 18.55 -0.76 -2.24
C ASP A 167 17.99 -1.85 -1.31
N GLY A 168 17.55 -2.94 -1.91
CA GLY A 168 16.95 -4.09 -1.26
C GLY A 168 16.68 -5.21 -2.28
N PRO A 169 16.27 -6.40 -1.83
CA PRO A 169 15.87 -7.47 -2.75
C PRO A 169 14.70 -7.02 -3.63
N LEU A 170 14.67 -7.45 -4.89
CA LEU A 170 13.53 -7.23 -5.76
C LEU A 170 12.42 -8.24 -5.42
N ASP A 171 11.73 -8.01 -4.29
CA ASP A 171 10.69 -8.92 -3.79
C ASP A 171 9.28 -8.51 -4.24
N LEU A 172 8.77 -7.35 -3.77
CA LEU A 172 7.45 -6.80 -4.10
C LEU A 172 6.24 -7.63 -3.67
N ARG A 173 6.39 -8.77 -2.98
CA ARG A 173 5.25 -9.51 -2.44
C ARG A 173 4.65 -8.82 -1.22
N LEU A 174 3.33 -8.69 -1.21
CA LEU A 174 2.54 -8.24 -0.07
C LEU A 174 2.59 -9.30 1.06
N ASP A 175 2.52 -10.58 0.68
CA ASP A 175 2.74 -11.73 1.54
C ASP A 175 4.10 -12.38 1.17
N PRO A 176 5.17 -12.18 1.95
CA PRO A 176 6.50 -12.70 1.64
C PRO A 176 6.62 -14.22 1.82
N ASP A 177 5.63 -14.88 2.44
CA ASP A 177 5.67 -16.32 2.71
C ASP A 177 5.09 -17.16 1.56
N HIS A 178 4.42 -16.52 0.59
CA HIS A 178 3.74 -17.20 -0.51
C HIS A 178 4.02 -16.56 -1.87
N GLY A 179 3.96 -17.37 -2.92
CA GLY A 179 4.14 -16.91 -4.30
C GLY A 179 5.59 -16.60 -4.66
N GLU A 180 5.75 -16.11 -5.88
CA GLU A 180 7.03 -15.83 -6.52
C GLU A 180 7.41 -14.36 -6.30
N SER A 181 8.66 -14.09 -5.91
CA SER A 181 9.19 -12.73 -5.81
C SER A 181 9.31 -12.07 -7.19
N ALA A 182 9.38 -10.74 -7.25
CA ALA A 182 9.56 -10.03 -8.52
C ALA A 182 10.87 -10.38 -9.25
N ALA A 183 11.94 -10.70 -8.51
CA ALA A 183 13.19 -11.21 -9.07
C ALA A 183 12.98 -12.57 -9.75
N GLU A 184 12.40 -13.54 -9.02
CA GLU A 184 12.11 -14.88 -9.56
C GLU A 184 11.15 -14.78 -10.75
N ARG A 185 10.13 -13.92 -10.67
CA ARG A 185 9.19 -13.68 -11.76
C ARG A 185 9.89 -13.17 -12.99
N LEU A 186 10.79 -12.20 -12.84
CA LEU A 186 11.57 -11.66 -13.95
C LEU A 186 12.52 -12.70 -14.56
N HIS A 187 13.01 -13.66 -13.78
CA HIS A 187 13.84 -14.77 -14.30
C HIS A 187 13.04 -15.80 -15.08
N ASN A 188 11.74 -15.92 -14.80
CA ASN A 188 10.87 -16.97 -15.34
C ASN A 188 9.96 -16.51 -16.49
N ILE A 189 10.00 -15.23 -16.87
CA ILE A 189 9.27 -14.70 -18.02
C ILE A 189 10.20 -14.39 -19.20
N THR A 190 9.60 -14.35 -20.38
CA THR A 190 10.24 -13.87 -21.61
C THR A 190 10.25 -12.34 -21.67
N GLU A 191 11.10 -11.78 -22.55
CA GLU A 191 11.14 -10.35 -22.83
C GLU A 191 9.78 -9.84 -23.31
N GLU A 192 9.09 -10.62 -24.15
CA GLU A 192 7.77 -10.31 -24.69
C GLU A 192 6.68 -10.27 -23.60
N GLU A 193 6.70 -11.22 -22.67
CA GLU A 193 5.80 -11.25 -21.51
C GLU A 193 6.08 -10.06 -20.59
N PHE A 194 7.35 -9.68 -20.38
CA PHE A 194 7.68 -8.51 -19.56
C PHE A 194 7.22 -7.19 -20.20
N VAL A 195 7.32 -7.06 -21.53
CA VAL A 195 6.71 -5.94 -22.27
C VAL A 195 5.20 -5.90 -22.06
N GLY A 196 4.52 -7.03 -22.25
CA GLY A 196 3.07 -7.15 -22.05
C GLY A 196 2.66 -6.71 -20.65
N MET A 197 3.33 -7.24 -19.62
CA MET A 197 3.10 -6.88 -18.22
C MET A 197 3.22 -5.36 -17.98
N MET A 198 4.29 -4.73 -18.47
CA MET A 198 4.49 -3.28 -18.29
C MET A 198 3.41 -2.43 -18.96
N ILE A 199 2.96 -2.83 -20.15
CA ILE A 199 1.91 -2.16 -20.89
C ILE A 199 0.57 -2.33 -20.18
N GLU A 200 0.18 -3.57 -19.89
CA GLU A 200 -1.14 -3.89 -19.32
C GLU A 200 -1.32 -3.36 -17.90
N ASN A 201 -0.27 -3.46 -17.07
CA ASN A 201 -0.38 -3.12 -15.65
C ASN A 201 -0.06 -1.66 -15.33
N SER A 202 0.68 -0.95 -16.18
CA SER A 202 1.20 0.39 -15.84
C SER A 202 1.23 1.42 -16.96
N ASP A 203 0.82 1.08 -18.18
CA ASP A 203 0.89 1.95 -19.37
C ASP A 203 2.32 2.53 -19.58
N GLU A 204 3.39 1.73 -19.41
CA GLU A 204 4.78 2.21 -19.55
C GLU A 204 5.14 2.49 -21.03
N PRO A 205 5.45 3.76 -21.40
CA PRO A 205 5.70 4.12 -22.80
C PRO A 205 7.01 3.56 -23.36
N TYR A 206 7.99 3.22 -22.51
CA TYR A 206 9.28 2.70 -22.92
C TYR A 206 9.41 1.19 -22.63
N ALA A 207 8.29 0.47 -22.62
CA ALA A 207 8.24 -0.94 -22.22
C ALA A 207 9.22 -1.80 -23.05
N GLU A 208 9.23 -1.62 -24.37
CA GLU A 208 10.14 -2.36 -25.26
C GLU A 208 11.62 -2.04 -24.97
N GLU A 209 12.00 -0.76 -24.84
CA GLU A 209 13.38 -0.38 -24.56
C GLU A 209 13.86 -0.86 -23.19
N ILE A 210 12.98 -0.79 -22.19
CA ILE A 210 13.27 -1.24 -20.82
C ILE A 210 13.44 -2.76 -20.81
N ALA A 211 12.50 -3.52 -21.39
CA ALA A 211 12.58 -4.97 -21.44
C ALA A 211 13.85 -5.42 -22.15
N HIS A 212 14.12 -4.88 -23.34
CA HIS A 212 15.32 -5.21 -24.09
C HIS A 212 16.61 -4.97 -23.29
N LYS A 213 16.68 -3.84 -22.59
CA LYS A 213 17.84 -3.50 -21.75
C LYS A 213 17.98 -4.46 -20.57
N VAL A 214 16.89 -4.74 -19.86
CA VAL A 214 16.85 -5.65 -18.70
C VAL A 214 17.33 -7.04 -19.10
N PHE A 215 16.72 -7.64 -20.13
CA PHE A 215 17.06 -8.98 -20.60
C PHE A 215 18.49 -9.06 -21.16
N THR A 216 18.95 -8.01 -21.84
CA THR A 216 20.36 -7.92 -22.28
C THR A 216 21.34 -7.92 -21.11
N LEU A 217 21.02 -7.23 -20.00
CA LEU A 217 21.87 -7.18 -18.81
C LEU A 217 21.84 -8.50 -18.05
N MET A 218 20.68 -9.15 -17.95
CA MET A 218 20.53 -10.49 -17.38
C MET A 218 21.38 -11.53 -18.14
N ALA A 219 21.33 -11.52 -19.47
CA ALA A 219 22.18 -12.38 -20.31
C ALA A 219 23.69 -12.12 -20.13
N LYS A 220 24.08 -10.93 -19.64
CA LYS A 220 25.46 -10.55 -19.34
C LYS A 220 25.87 -10.81 -17.88
N GLY A 221 25.01 -11.44 -17.09
CA GLY A 221 25.30 -11.83 -15.70
C GLY A 221 24.87 -10.83 -14.63
N ASN A 222 24.03 -9.84 -14.95
CA ASN A 222 23.36 -9.01 -13.95
C ASN A 222 21.92 -9.50 -13.75
N PRO A 223 21.65 -10.35 -12.73
CA PRO A 223 20.39 -11.09 -12.62
C PRO A 223 19.17 -10.24 -12.26
N MET A 224 19.34 -8.94 -11.95
CA MET A 224 18.23 -8.07 -11.49
C MET A 224 17.65 -8.44 -10.12
N ASP A 225 18.43 -9.06 -9.24
CA ASP A 225 17.96 -9.51 -7.91
C ASP A 225 17.70 -8.36 -6.92
N THR A 226 18.07 -7.13 -7.26
CA THR A 226 17.92 -5.97 -6.37
C THR A 226 17.16 -4.83 -7.03
N THR A 227 16.50 -4.01 -6.20
CA THR A 227 15.77 -2.83 -6.64
C THR A 227 16.68 -1.82 -7.34
N THR A 228 17.94 -1.69 -6.92
CA THR A 228 18.92 -0.82 -7.59
C THR A 228 19.33 -1.36 -8.95
N ALA A 229 19.56 -2.66 -9.09
CA ALA A 229 19.93 -3.26 -10.37
C ALA A 229 18.85 -3.01 -11.44
N LEU A 230 17.58 -3.22 -11.10
CA LEU A 230 16.47 -2.94 -11.99
C LEU A 230 16.36 -1.44 -12.31
N ARG A 231 16.50 -0.57 -11.31
CA ARG A 231 16.48 0.89 -11.52
C ARG A 231 17.60 1.36 -12.46
N GLU A 232 18.81 0.80 -12.34
CA GLU A 232 19.94 1.14 -13.20
C GLU A 232 19.69 0.67 -14.63
N ALA A 233 19.13 -0.53 -14.81
CA ALA A 233 18.72 -1.01 -16.12
C ALA A 233 17.68 -0.08 -16.78
N ILE A 234 16.66 0.37 -16.03
CA ILE A 234 15.69 1.36 -16.52
C ILE A 234 16.38 2.67 -16.92
N ALA A 235 17.32 3.16 -16.10
CA ALA A 235 18.05 4.40 -16.40
C ALA A 235 18.92 4.29 -17.66
N GLU A 236 19.52 3.12 -17.91
CA GLU A 236 20.26 2.83 -19.13
C GLU A 236 19.37 2.68 -20.37
N ALA A 237 18.17 2.13 -20.23
CA ALA A 237 17.22 1.99 -21.33
C ALA A 237 16.82 3.36 -21.89
N LEU A 238 16.65 4.35 -21.00
CA LEU A 238 16.21 5.71 -21.32
C LEU A 238 17.35 6.64 -21.77
N TRP A 239 18.37 6.11 -22.45
CA TRP A 239 19.53 6.89 -22.89
C TRP A 239 19.19 7.93 -23.97
N LYS A 240 18.13 7.69 -24.77
CA LYS A 240 17.67 8.61 -25.83
C LYS A 240 16.84 9.79 -25.32
N VAL A 241 16.36 9.73 -24.08
CA VAL A 241 15.55 10.81 -23.50
C VAL A 241 16.41 12.07 -23.33
N PRO A 242 15.91 13.27 -23.72
CA PRO A 242 16.63 14.53 -23.54
C PRO A 242 17.13 14.74 -22.11
N LYS A 243 18.32 15.33 -21.97
CA LYS A 243 19.01 15.44 -20.67
C LYS A 243 18.20 16.20 -19.62
N ASP A 244 17.46 17.21 -20.04
CA ASP A 244 16.59 18.05 -19.22
C ASP A 244 15.32 17.32 -18.73
N GLU A 245 14.88 16.28 -19.43
CA GLU A 245 13.71 15.47 -19.04
C GLU A 245 14.10 14.14 -18.38
N LYS A 246 15.37 13.74 -18.50
CA LYS A 246 15.86 12.39 -18.16
C LYS A 246 15.54 11.95 -16.74
N ASP A 247 15.82 12.78 -15.74
CA ASP A 247 15.58 12.43 -14.33
C ASP A 247 14.09 12.19 -14.06
N GLN A 248 13.22 13.00 -14.67
CA GLN A 248 11.79 12.90 -14.51
C GLN A 248 11.21 11.69 -15.28
N ALA A 249 11.78 11.34 -16.44
CA ALA A 249 11.44 10.14 -17.18
C ALA A 249 11.84 8.88 -16.40
N ILE A 250 13.09 8.78 -15.93
CA ILE A 250 13.58 7.66 -15.11
C ILE A 250 12.70 7.46 -13.88
N LYS A 251 12.37 8.53 -13.16
CA LYS A 251 11.51 8.45 -11.97
C LYS A 251 10.11 7.91 -12.30
N LYS A 252 9.52 8.32 -13.43
CA LYS A 252 8.20 7.84 -13.86
C LYS A 252 8.25 6.39 -14.30
N SER A 253 9.24 6.01 -15.10
CA SER A 253 9.40 4.63 -15.55
C SER A 253 9.73 3.69 -14.39
N CYS A 254 10.59 4.09 -13.44
CA CYS A 254 10.79 3.29 -12.22
C CYS A 254 9.48 3.09 -11.45
N ALA A 255 8.65 4.12 -11.30
CA ALA A 255 7.37 3.98 -10.62
C ALA A 255 6.42 3.01 -11.35
N ARG A 256 6.35 3.08 -12.69
CA ARG A 256 5.49 2.23 -13.50
C ARG A 256 5.98 0.79 -13.60
N VAL A 257 7.28 0.56 -13.81
CA VAL A 257 7.86 -0.79 -13.88
C VAL A 257 7.70 -1.51 -12.53
N PHE A 258 8.00 -0.84 -11.41
CA PHE A 258 7.79 -1.43 -10.09
C PHE A 258 6.31 -1.67 -9.81
N GLN A 259 5.42 -0.77 -10.25
CA GLN A 259 3.98 -0.98 -10.17
C GLN A 259 3.54 -2.18 -11.01
N ALA A 260 4.04 -2.34 -12.23
CA ALA A 260 3.66 -3.44 -13.12
C ALA A 260 4.05 -4.80 -12.55
N LEU A 261 5.29 -4.92 -12.07
CA LEU A 261 5.78 -6.12 -11.39
C LEU A 261 4.99 -6.41 -10.12
N ARG A 262 4.71 -5.39 -9.30
CA ARG A 262 3.93 -5.53 -8.07
C ARG A 262 2.52 -6.04 -8.36
N ILE A 263 1.85 -5.47 -9.36
CA ILE A 263 0.51 -5.87 -9.78
C ILE A 263 0.51 -7.34 -10.23
N ASP A 264 1.50 -7.75 -11.02
CA ASP A 264 1.62 -9.11 -11.53
C ASP A 264 1.89 -10.12 -10.40
N VAL A 265 2.93 -9.88 -9.60
CA VAL A 265 3.35 -10.74 -8.47
C VAL A 265 2.25 -10.96 -7.44
N ASN A 266 1.41 -9.94 -7.21
CA ASN A 266 0.34 -10.01 -6.21
C ASN A 266 -1.05 -10.25 -6.84
N SER A 267 -1.12 -10.44 -8.16
CA SER A 267 -2.38 -10.57 -8.91
C SER A 267 -3.42 -9.52 -8.52
N GLU A 268 -2.99 -8.26 -8.39
CA GLU A 268 -3.79 -7.21 -7.72
C GLU A 268 -5.12 -6.96 -8.43
N PHE A 269 -5.14 -7.07 -9.76
CA PHE A 269 -6.36 -6.89 -10.53
C PHE A 269 -7.32 -8.06 -10.36
N GLU A 270 -6.85 -9.30 -10.44
CA GLU A 270 -7.64 -10.52 -10.24
C GLU A 270 -8.26 -10.55 -8.85
N VAL A 271 -7.46 -10.19 -7.84
CA VAL A 271 -7.89 -10.03 -6.44
C VAL A 271 -8.99 -8.97 -6.33
N LEU A 272 -8.80 -7.80 -6.95
CA LEU A 272 -9.80 -6.73 -6.97
C LEU A 272 -11.08 -7.13 -7.71
N TYR A 273 -10.99 -7.87 -8.82
CA TYR A 273 -12.15 -8.39 -9.53
C TYR A 273 -12.98 -9.34 -8.65
N SER A 274 -12.32 -10.33 -8.03
CA SER A 274 -12.97 -11.29 -7.13
C SER A 274 -13.62 -10.59 -5.93
N PHE A 275 -12.94 -9.60 -5.36
CA PHE A 275 -13.50 -8.76 -4.30
C PHE A 275 -14.76 -8.01 -4.75
N LEU A 276 -14.71 -7.31 -5.89
CA LEU A 276 -15.83 -6.51 -6.39
C LEU A 276 -17.04 -7.38 -6.77
N GLU A 277 -16.82 -8.61 -7.22
CA GLU A 277 -17.88 -9.59 -7.50
C GLU A 277 -18.61 -10.02 -6.22
N LYS A 278 -17.87 -10.28 -5.15
CA LYS A 278 -18.40 -10.80 -3.87
C LYS A 278 -18.94 -9.72 -2.95
N LEU A 279 -18.44 -8.49 -3.07
CA LEU A 279 -18.76 -7.36 -2.20
C LEU A 279 -20.27 -7.12 -2.00
N PRO A 280 -21.14 -7.18 -3.02
CA PRO A 280 -22.58 -6.98 -2.80
C PRO A 280 -23.23 -8.06 -1.92
N GLY A 281 -22.69 -9.28 -1.93
CA GLY A 281 -23.22 -10.41 -1.18
C GLY A 281 -23.02 -10.30 0.33
N ILE A 282 -21.92 -9.65 0.74
CA ILE A 282 -21.52 -9.49 2.14
C ILE A 282 -22.16 -8.27 2.82
N LEU A 283 -22.77 -7.35 2.06
CA LEU A 283 -23.37 -6.13 2.60
C LEU A 283 -24.81 -6.39 3.08
N LYS A 284 -25.17 -5.83 4.24
CA LYS A 284 -26.57 -5.70 4.68
C LYS A 284 -27.32 -4.71 3.77
N PRO A 285 -28.67 -4.79 3.67
CA PRO A 285 -29.45 -3.71 3.06
C PRO A 285 -29.14 -2.36 3.73
N GLY A 286 -28.90 -1.33 2.92
CA GLY A 286 -28.44 -0.01 3.39
C GLY A 286 -26.95 0.05 3.79
N GLY A 287 -26.22 -1.08 3.72
CA GLY A 287 -24.81 -1.14 4.04
C GLY A 287 -23.94 -0.32 3.09
N ARG A 288 -22.85 0.25 3.61
CA ARG A 288 -22.03 1.26 2.91
C ARG A 288 -20.63 0.77 2.67
N VAL A 289 -20.10 0.99 1.47
CA VAL A 289 -18.70 0.64 1.15
C VAL A 289 -17.94 1.84 0.63
N ALA A 290 -16.74 2.04 1.15
CA ALA A 290 -15.75 3.01 0.65
C ALA A 290 -14.51 2.26 0.15
N ILE A 291 -14.02 2.61 -1.03
CA ILE A 291 -12.81 2.05 -1.63
C ILE A 291 -11.87 3.20 -1.99
N LEU A 292 -10.65 3.19 -1.44
CA LEU A 292 -9.55 4.05 -1.88
C LEU A 292 -8.75 3.33 -2.96
N THR A 293 -8.46 4.05 -4.03
CA THR A 293 -7.65 3.58 -5.17
C THR A 293 -6.50 4.55 -5.41
N PHE A 294 -5.36 4.05 -5.86
CA PHE A 294 -4.11 4.82 -5.99
C PHE A 294 -3.63 4.93 -7.43
N HIS A 295 -4.15 4.11 -8.33
CA HIS A 295 -3.88 4.22 -9.76
C HIS A 295 -5.14 4.14 -10.63
N SER A 296 -4.96 4.45 -11.92
CA SER A 296 -6.02 4.51 -12.92
C SER A 296 -6.68 3.15 -13.20
N GLY A 297 -5.92 2.06 -13.10
CA GLY A 297 -6.38 0.68 -13.27
C GLY A 297 -7.46 0.32 -12.25
N GLU A 298 -7.12 0.34 -10.96
CA GLU A 298 -8.05 0.10 -9.84
C GLU A 298 -9.31 0.98 -9.94
N ASP A 299 -9.12 2.30 -10.09
CA ASP A 299 -10.21 3.28 -10.15
C ASP A 299 -11.20 2.97 -11.28
N ARG A 300 -10.70 2.48 -12.42
CA ARG A 300 -11.51 2.10 -13.57
C ARG A 300 -12.34 0.86 -13.26
N LEU A 301 -11.77 -0.15 -12.61
CA LEU A 301 -12.46 -1.39 -12.23
C LEU A 301 -13.58 -1.12 -11.23
N VAL A 302 -13.27 -0.38 -10.15
CA VAL A 302 -14.26 -0.01 -9.12
C VAL A 302 -15.39 0.81 -9.75
N LYS A 303 -15.05 1.82 -10.56
CA LYS A 303 -16.05 2.65 -11.27
C LYS A 303 -16.97 1.82 -12.15
N LYS A 304 -16.41 0.88 -12.91
CA LYS A 304 -17.17 0.04 -13.84
C LYS A 304 -18.14 -0.86 -13.07
N SER A 305 -17.63 -1.60 -12.08
CA SER A 305 -18.43 -2.49 -11.24
C SER A 305 -19.59 -1.74 -10.56
N PHE A 306 -19.31 -0.62 -9.89
CA PHE A 306 -20.34 0.15 -9.18
C PHE A 306 -21.43 0.67 -10.13
N LYS A 307 -21.07 1.15 -11.33
CA LYS A 307 -22.05 1.61 -12.33
C LYS A 307 -22.92 0.47 -12.84
N GLU A 308 -22.34 -0.69 -13.12
CA GLU A 308 -23.06 -1.87 -13.60
C GLU A 308 -24.04 -2.37 -12.54
N LEU A 309 -23.58 -2.48 -11.29
CA LEU A 309 -24.39 -2.94 -10.16
C LEU A 309 -25.48 -1.95 -9.75
N LYS A 310 -25.24 -0.63 -9.89
CA LYS A 310 -26.30 0.38 -9.74
C LYS A 310 -27.37 0.23 -10.83
N LYS A 311 -26.96 0.04 -12.09
CA LYS A 311 -27.90 -0.19 -13.21
C LYS A 311 -28.73 -1.46 -13.02
N ALA A 312 -28.13 -2.49 -12.40
CA ALA A 312 -28.81 -3.74 -12.07
C ALA A 312 -29.71 -3.67 -10.82
N GLY A 313 -29.75 -2.53 -10.11
CA GLY A 313 -30.55 -2.38 -8.88
C GLY A 313 -29.95 -3.07 -7.65
N VAL A 314 -28.68 -3.48 -7.71
CA VAL A 314 -27.98 -4.09 -6.57
C VAL A 314 -27.52 -3.03 -5.56
N TYR A 315 -27.06 -1.88 -6.07
CA TYR A 315 -26.75 -0.69 -5.27
C TYR A 315 -27.83 0.37 -5.43
N ALA A 316 -28.26 0.95 -4.31
CA ALA A 316 -29.17 2.09 -4.27
C ALA A 316 -28.50 3.36 -4.82
N ASP A 317 -27.23 3.56 -4.45
CA ASP A 317 -26.45 4.69 -4.94
C ASP A 317 -24.96 4.38 -5.00
N VAL A 318 -24.24 5.11 -5.86
CA VAL A 318 -22.79 5.01 -6.03
C VAL A 318 -22.23 6.38 -6.39
N SER A 319 -20.95 6.62 -6.06
CA SER A 319 -20.31 7.90 -6.34
C SER A 319 -20.26 8.20 -7.84
N SER A 320 -20.94 9.28 -8.27
CA SER A 320 -20.89 9.76 -9.66
C SER A 320 -19.48 10.24 -10.01
N ASP A 321 -18.94 11.03 -9.08
CA ASP A 321 -17.64 11.66 -9.14
C ASP A 321 -16.68 11.00 -8.16
N VAL A 322 -15.40 11.25 -8.39
CA VAL A 322 -14.33 10.76 -7.51
C VAL A 322 -14.07 11.77 -6.43
N ILE A 323 -14.03 11.33 -5.18
CA ILE A 323 -13.61 12.18 -4.06
C ILE A 323 -12.09 12.09 -3.98
N ARG A 324 -11.44 13.24 -3.78
CA ARG A 324 -9.98 13.36 -3.73
C ARG A 324 -9.57 13.97 -2.40
N PRO A 325 -8.35 13.66 -1.91
CA PRO A 325 -7.84 14.29 -0.71
C PRO A 325 -7.70 15.79 -0.90
N SER A 326 -7.84 16.52 0.20
CA SER A 326 -7.70 17.97 0.20
C SER A 326 -6.27 18.41 -0.16
N ALA A 327 -6.12 19.66 -0.60
CA ALA A 327 -4.80 20.24 -0.86
C ALA A 327 -3.90 20.24 0.39
N GLU A 328 -4.51 20.42 1.57
CA GLU A 328 -3.81 20.40 2.84
C GLU A 328 -3.33 18.99 3.19
N GLU A 329 -4.18 17.98 3.00
CA GLU A 329 -3.77 16.59 3.19
C GLU A 329 -2.66 16.18 2.23
N CYS A 330 -2.74 16.58 0.95
CA CYS A 330 -1.68 16.35 -0.03
C CYS A 330 -0.34 17.00 0.37
N ARG A 331 -0.39 18.12 1.10
CA ARG A 331 0.79 18.80 1.62
C ARG A 331 1.40 18.03 2.79
N ILE A 332 0.58 17.57 3.74
CA ILE A 332 1.03 16.86 4.94
C ILE A 332 1.46 15.42 4.62
N ASN A 333 0.71 14.76 3.75
CA ASN A 333 0.92 13.39 3.32
C ASN A 333 1.00 13.31 1.78
N PRO A 334 2.19 13.45 1.18
CA PRO A 334 2.37 13.36 -0.26
C PRO A 334 1.91 12.03 -0.88
N ARG A 335 1.79 10.96 -0.08
CA ARG A 335 1.28 9.65 -0.55
C ARG A 335 -0.21 9.70 -0.90
N SER A 336 -0.96 10.67 -0.38
CA SER A 336 -2.38 10.88 -0.69
C SER A 336 -2.63 11.44 -2.10
N LYS A 337 -1.62 12.04 -2.75
CA LYS A 337 -1.83 12.86 -3.96
C LYS A 337 -2.54 12.13 -5.11
N SER A 338 -2.30 10.83 -5.28
CA SER A 338 -2.95 10.03 -6.33
C SER A 338 -4.23 9.33 -5.88
N THR A 339 -4.56 9.40 -4.59
CA THR A 339 -5.69 8.71 -3.99
C THR A 339 -7.02 9.23 -4.52
N LYS A 340 -7.95 8.29 -4.65
CA LYS A 340 -9.30 8.48 -5.16
C LYS A 340 -10.23 7.60 -4.34
N MET A 341 -11.23 8.20 -3.72
CA MET A 341 -12.27 7.45 -3.03
C MET A 341 -13.49 7.27 -3.93
N ARG A 342 -13.99 6.04 -3.98
CA ARG A 342 -15.29 5.66 -4.54
C ARG A 342 -16.13 5.00 -3.47
N TRP A 343 -17.44 5.12 -3.61
CA TRP A 343 -18.36 4.55 -2.64
C TRP A 343 -19.63 4.00 -3.27
N ALA A 344 -20.29 3.08 -2.56
CA ALA A 344 -21.59 2.52 -2.91
C ALA A 344 -22.45 2.24 -1.67
N ILE A 345 -23.77 2.24 -1.84
CA ILE A 345 -24.76 1.90 -0.82
C ILE A 345 -25.58 0.71 -1.32
N LYS A 346 -25.62 -0.37 -0.54
CA LYS A 346 -26.40 -1.57 -0.86
C LYS A 346 -27.89 -1.26 -0.85
N GLN A 347 -28.59 -1.66 -1.92
CA GLN A 347 -30.05 -1.61 -2.02
C GLN A 347 -30.73 -2.48 -0.96
#